data_AF-A0A7S1JYR9-F1
#
_entry.id   AF-A0A7S1JYR9-F1
#
_cell.length_a   1.000
_cell.length_b   1.000
_cell.length_c   1.000
_cell.angle_alpha   90.00
_cell.angle_beta   90.00
_cell.angle_gamma   90.00
#
_symmetry.space_group_name_H-M   'P 1'
#
loop_
_entity.id
_entity.type
_entity.pdbx_description
1 polymer ?
#
loop_
_entity_poly.entity_id
_entity_poly.type
_entity_poly.pdbx_seq_one_letter_code
_entity_poly.pdbx_strand_id
1 'polypeptide(L)'
;MRECLRAPFANGSHANGRQITLNPADERRAIEEAKGRLSRRTVEELKTLLRLNNQSVTGDKAQLVARAADREVRGAIPKCPKCKAYYLRYREPDRGSGTQGVYYCPGRPQYDEDFCGYESSDVQRIPWRLS
;
A
#
# COMPACT_ATOMS: atom_id res chain seq x y z
N MET A 1 24.13 26.32 23.42
CA MET A 1 22.93 25.59 23.87
C MET A 1 21.90 25.71 22.76
N ARG A 2 21.55 24.62 22.07
CA ARG A 2 20.55 24.63 20.99
C ARG A 2 19.35 23.82 21.45
N GLU A 3 18.31 24.52 21.86
CA GLU A 3 16.99 23.95 22.12
C GLU A 3 16.31 23.66 20.77
N CYS A 4 16.21 22.37 20.42
CA CYS A 4 15.31 21.92 19.36
C CYS A 4 13.90 21.84 19.93
N LEU A 5 13.15 22.93 19.81
CA LEU A 5 11.74 22.98 20.18
C LEU A 5 10.92 22.08 19.24
N ARG A 6 10.28 21.11 19.88
CA ARG A 6 9.27 20.18 19.38
C ARG A 6 8.10 20.97 18.79
N ALA A 7 7.81 20.83 17.50
CA ALA A 7 6.56 21.33 16.92
C ALA A 7 5.47 20.24 17.03
N PRO A 8 4.25 20.59 17.48
CA PRO A 8 3.19 19.63 17.76
C PRO A 8 2.43 19.26 16.48
N PHE A 9 2.09 17.98 16.36
CA PHE A 9 1.13 17.50 15.39
C PHE A 9 -0.28 17.92 15.84
N ALA A 10 -0.88 18.92 15.20
CA ALA A 10 -2.33 19.06 15.20
C ALA A 10 -2.87 19.97 14.07
N ASN A 11 -3.89 19.45 13.40
CA ASN A 11 -5.07 20.13 12.83
C ASN A 11 -5.00 20.77 11.43
N GLY A 12 -5.98 20.40 10.59
CA GLY A 12 -6.51 21.30 9.56
C GLY A 12 -6.87 20.63 8.23
N SER A 13 -8.15 20.37 8.01
CA SER A 13 -8.76 19.87 6.78
C SER A 13 -8.73 20.87 5.63
N HIS A 14 -8.49 20.37 4.39
CA HIS A 14 -9.21 20.66 3.12
C HIS A 14 -8.30 20.70 1.87
N ALA A 15 -8.54 19.73 0.99
CA ALA A 15 -8.52 19.79 -0.47
C ALA A 15 -7.43 20.60 -1.20
N ASN A 16 -6.33 19.94 -1.54
CA ASN A 16 -5.82 19.96 -2.92
C ASN A 16 -4.92 18.74 -3.13
N GLY A 17 -5.11 18.02 -4.24
CA GLY A 17 -4.47 16.74 -4.57
C GLY A 17 -2.98 16.83 -4.86
N ARG A 18 -2.20 17.38 -3.93
CA ARG A 18 -0.75 17.29 -3.92
C ARG A 18 -0.40 16.08 -3.08
N GLN A 19 -0.18 14.95 -3.74
CA GLN A 19 0.40 13.77 -3.11
C GLN A 19 1.66 14.25 -2.38
N ILE A 20 1.65 14.27 -1.05
CA ILE A 20 2.80 14.66 -0.25
C ILE A 20 3.86 13.61 -0.56
N THR A 21 4.81 13.94 -1.44
CA THR A 21 5.94 13.06 -1.73
C THR A 21 6.86 13.11 -0.53
N LEU A 22 6.55 12.29 0.47
CA LEU A 22 7.47 12.00 1.57
C LEU A 22 8.78 11.51 0.97
N ASN A 23 9.90 11.97 1.50
CA ASN A 23 11.21 11.47 1.09
C ASN A 23 11.26 9.94 1.36
N PRO A 24 11.93 9.11 0.55
CA PRO A 24 11.89 7.65 0.72
C PRO A 24 12.33 7.15 2.11
N ALA A 25 13.18 7.92 2.80
CA ALA A 25 13.55 7.65 4.19
C ALA A 25 12.40 7.88 5.18
N ASP A 26 11.61 8.93 4.97
CA ASP A 26 10.45 9.27 5.81
C ASP A 26 9.29 8.29 5.57
N GLU A 27 9.06 7.88 4.32
CA GLU A 27 8.10 6.81 4.00
C GLU A 27 8.45 5.52 4.75
N ARG A 28 9.72 5.11 4.71
CA ARG A 28 10.18 3.90 5.39
C ARG A 28 9.95 3.97 6.90
N ARG A 29 10.24 5.12 7.50
CA ARG A 29 9.98 5.36 8.93
C ARG A 29 8.49 5.26 9.25
N ALA A 30 7.65 5.92 8.46
CA ALA A 30 6.20 5.87 8.63
C ALA A 30 5.63 4.45 8.47
N ILE A 31 6.16 3.65 7.54
CA ILE A 31 5.75 2.24 7.35
C ILE A 31 6.12 1.41 8.59
N GLU A 32 7.31 1.58 9.15
CA GLU A 32 7.72 0.85 10.36
C GLU A 32 6.87 1.24 11.58
N GLU A 33 6.57 2.52 11.75
CA GLU A 33 5.64 2.99 12.79
C GLU A 33 4.24 2.39 12.63
N ALA A 34 3.71 2.38 11.39
CA ALA A 34 2.43 1.76 11.07
C ALA A 34 2.43 0.25 11.35
N LYS A 35 3.51 -0.47 11.03
CA LYS A 35 3.67 -1.89 11.38
C LYS A 35 3.61 -2.10 12.90
N GLY A 36 4.30 -1.26 13.67
CA GLY A 36 4.28 -1.31 15.14
C GLY A 36 2.90 -1.10 15.75
N ARG A 37 2.08 -0.23 15.15
CA ARG A 37 0.67 -0.02 15.54
C ARG A 37 -0.23 -1.18 15.12
N LEU A 38 -0.11 -1.64 13.87
CA LEU A 38 -0.97 -2.66 13.28
C LEU A 38 -0.66 -4.08 13.80
N SER A 39 0.55 -4.35 14.24
CA SER A 39 0.92 -5.65 14.85
C SER A 39 0.14 -5.97 16.12
N ARG A 40 -0.33 -4.94 16.83
CA ARG A 40 -1.15 -5.05 18.04
C ARG A 40 -2.60 -5.44 17.74
N ARG A 41 -3.07 -5.26 16.50
CA ARG A 41 -4.41 -5.67 16.08
C ARG A 41 -4.51 -7.19 15.90
N THR A 42 -5.73 -7.69 16.00
CA THR A 42 -6.04 -9.11 15.71
C THR A 42 -6.01 -9.37 14.21
N VAL A 43 -5.93 -10.65 13.82
CA VAL A 43 -5.97 -11.03 12.41
C VAL A 43 -7.29 -10.61 11.77
N GLU A 44 -8.39 -10.72 12.51
CA GLU A 44 -9.74 -10.38 12.09
C GLU A 44 -9.87 -8.88 11.83
N GLU A 45 -9.36 -8.04 12.76
CA GLU A 45 -9.33 -6.58 12.59
C GLU A 45 -8.50 -6.16 11.37
N LEU A 46 -7.34 -6.79 11.17
CA LEU A 46 -6.48 -6.53 10.01
C LEU A 46 -7.20 -6.91 8.70
N LYS A 47 -7.87 -8.06 8.67
CA LYS A 47 -8.66 -8.48 7.51
C LYS A 47 -9.80 -7.52 7.23
N THR A 48 -10.50 -7.04 8.26
CA THR A 48 -11.57 -6.04 8.11
C THR A 48 -11.04 -4.73 7.53
N LEU A 49 -9.93 -4.22 8.07
CA LEU A 49 -9.29 -3.00 7.57
C LEU A 49 -8.83 -3.15 6.11
N LEU A 50 -8.27 -4.30 5.75
CA LEU A 50 -7.86 -4.59 4.37
C LEU A 50 -9.07 -4.71 3.44
N ARG A 51 -10.18 -5.32 3.86
CA ARG A 51 -11.43 -5.39 3.07
C ARG A 51 -12.04 -4.02 2.81
N LEU A 52 -12.07 -3.16 3.83
CA LEU A 52 -12.54 -1.77 3.70
C LEU A 52 -11.79 -1.03 2.57
N ASN A 53 -10.51 -1.33 2.43
CA ASN A 53 -9.62 -0.75 1.43
C ASN A 53 -9.52 -1.58 0.14
N ASN A 54 -10.38 -2.57 -0.05
CA ASN A 54 -10.37 -3.44 -1.22
C ASN A 54 -9.00 -4.11 -1.46
N GLN A 55 -8.31 -4.52 -0.40
CA GLN A 55 -7.00 -5.14 -0.49
C GLN A 55 -7.08 -6.65 -0.19
N SER A 56 -6.08 -7.40 -0.64
CA SER A 56 -6.02 -8.83 -0.36
C SER A 56 -5.88 -9.10 1.14
N VAL A 57 -6.64 -10.08 1.63
CA VAL A 57 -6.68 -10.56 3.02
C VAL A 57 -6.00 -11.92 3.22
N THR A 58 -5.27 -12.40 2.21
CA THR A 58 -4.59 -13.70 2.26
C THR A 58 -3.18 -13.56 2.86
N GLY A 59 -2.72 -14.62 3.52
CA GLY A 59 -1.40 -14.66 4.16
C GLY A 59 -1.46 -14.75 5.69
N ASP A 60 -0.30 -14.87 6.31
CA ASP A 60 -0.13 -14.85 7.76
C ASP A 60 -0.24 -13.43 8.35
N LYS A 61 -0.26 -13.33 9.68
CA LYS A 61 -0.42 -12.05 10.37
C LYS A 61 0.66 -11.04 9.99
N ALA A 62 1.92 -11.45 9.87
CA ALA A 62 3.01 -10.53 9.54
C ALA A 62 2.84 -9.98 8.11
N GLN A 63 2.42 -10.81 7.16
CA GLN A 63 2.08 -10.37 5.81
C GLN A 63 0.89 -9.39 5.79
N LEU A 64 -0.16 -9.63 6.59
CA LEU A 64 -1.30 -8.72 6.68
C LEU A 64 -0.90 -7.36 7.26
N VAL A 65 -0.08 -7.34 8.32
CA VAL A 65 0.46 -6.12 8.94
C VAL A 65 1.32 -5.35 7.96
N ALA A 66 2.30 -6.01 7.33
CA ALA A 66 3.18 -5.36 6.36
C ALA A 66 2.39 -4.77 5.18
N ARG A 67 1.38 -5.49 4.70
CA ARG A 67 0.49 -5.04 3.62
C ARG A 67 -0.33 -3.82 4.01
N ALA A 68 -0.96 -3.85 5.17
CA ALA A 68 -1.75 -2.74 5.67
C ALA A 68 -0.87 -1.50 5.91
N ALA A 69 0.32 -1.67 6.51
CA ALA A 69 1.25 -0.57 6.78
C ALA A 69 1.77 0.12 5.50
N ASP A 70 2.21 -0.64 4.49
CA ASP A 70 2.64 -0.07 3.20
C ASP A 70 1.51 0.75 2.56
N ARG A 71 0.30 0.18 2.55
CA ARG A 71 -0.86 0.75 1.85
C ARG A 71 -1.52 1.88 2.64
N GLU A 72 -1.32 1.94 3.95
CA GLU A 72 -1.73 3.06 4.79
C GLU A 72 -0.88 4.30 4.52
N VAL A 73 0.44 4.13 4.34
CA VAL A 73 1.36 5.24 4.06
C VAL A 73 1.31 5.66 2.58
N ARG A 74 1.34 4.70 1.66
CA ARG A 74 1.45 4.96 0.21
C ARG A 74 0.12 4.98 -0.52
N GLY A 75 -0.95 4.55 0.13
CA GLY A 75 -2.26 4.32 -0.49
C GLY A 75 -2.47 2.87 -0.93
N ALA A 76 -3.75 2.53 -1.07
CA ALA A 76 -4.24 1.23 -1.52
C ALA A 76 -3.92 0.98 -2.98
N ILE A 77 -3.58 -0.28 -3.31
CA ILE A 77 -3.30 -0.71 -4.67
C ILE A 77 -4.64 -0.90 -5.41
N PRO A 78 -4.84 -0.29 -6.59
CA PRO A 78 -6.10 -0.39 -7.31
C PRO A 78 -6.32 -1.79 -7.93
N LYS A 79 -7.55 -1.99 -8.42
CA LYS A 79 -7.86 -3.11 -9.32
C LYS A 79 -7.11 -2.95 -10.64
N CYS A 80 -6.86 -4.07 -11.32
CA CYS A 80 -6.30 -4.05 -12.66
C CYS A 80 -7.20 -3.21 -13.59
N PRO A 81 -6.65 -2.20 -14.29
CA PRO A 81 -7.44 -1.37 -15.19
C PRO A 81 -7.94 -2.13 -16.42
N LYS A 82 -7.24 -3.22 -16.81
CA LYS A 82 -7.58 -4.07 -17.95
C LYS A 82 -8.72 -5.04 -17.62
N CYS A 83 -8.50 -5.98 -16.69
CA CYS A 83 -9.50 -7.02 -16.41
C CYS A 83 -10.52 -6.66 -15.33
N LYS A 84 -10.23 -5.67 -14.46
CA LYS A 84 -11.07 -5.24 -13.32
C LYS A 84 -11.44 -6.35 -12.31
N ALA A 85 -10.99 -7.59 -12.53
CA ALA A 85 -11.28 -8.75 -11.70
C ALA A 85 -10.31 -8.89 -10.53
N TYR A 86 -9.03 -8.62 -10.75
CA TYR A 86 -7.97 -8.82 -9.76
C TYR A 86 -7.35 -7.50 -9.29
N TYR A 87 -6.85 -7.50 -8.06
CA TYR A 87 -5.99 -6.42 -7.55
C TYR A 87 -4.57 -6.59 -8.07
N LEU A 88 -3.93 -5.48 -8.42
CA LEU A 88 -2.53 -5.51 -8.82
C LEU A 88 -1.65 -5.96 -7.63
N ARG A 89 -0.55 -6.63 -7.95
CA ARG A 89 0.50 -7.00 -7.00
C ARG A 89 1.76 -6.22 -7.34
N TYR A 90 2.51 -5.80 -6.34
CA TYR A 90 3.80 -5.16 -6.54
C TYR A 90 4.90 -6.22 -6.42
N ARG A 91 5.74 -6.31 -7.45
CA ARG A 91 6.99 -7.07 -7.42
C ARG A 91 8.10 -6.09 -7.06
N GLU A 92 8.79 -6.36 -5.95
CA GLU A 92 9.92 -5.51 -5.54
C GLU A 92 11.03 -5.55 -6.58
N PRO A 93 11.76 -4.43 -6.76
CA PRO A 93 12.96 -4.40 -7.60
C PRO A 93 13.97 -5.43 -7.10
N ASP A 94 14.58 -6.16 -8.02
CA ASP A 94 15.67 -7.06 -7.64
C ASP A 94 16.94 -6.23 -7.36
N ARG A 95 17.46 -6.37 -6.13
CA ARG A 95 18.60 -5.60 -5.62
C ARG A 95 19.89 -5.89 -6.38
N GLY A 96 19.97 -6.98 -7.15
CA GLY A 96 21.14 -7.36 -7.94
C GLY A 96 21.11 -6.91 -9.40
N SER A 97 19.93 -6.83 -10.03
CA SER A 97 19.80 -6.58 -11.48
C SER A 97 19.49 -5.13 -11.86
N GLY A 98 19.21 -4.25 -10.88
CA GLY A 98 18.83 -2.85 -11.15
C GLY A 98 17.46 -2.71 -11.81
N THR A 99 16.66 -3.78 -11.83
CA THR A 99 15.30 -3.77 -12.35
C THR A 99 14.39 -2.96 -11.44
N GLN A 100 13.60 -2.06 -12.01
CA GLN A 100 12.59 -1.31 -11.24
C GLN A 100 11.46 -2.24 -10.81
N GLY A 101 10.84 -1.95 -9.65
CA GLY A 101 9.69 -2.73 -9.19
C GLY A 101 8.48 -2.50 -10.09
N VAL A 102 7.70 -3.55 -10.33
CA VAL A 102 6.58 -3.52 -11.28
C VAL A 102 5.27 -3.95 -10.61
N TYR A 103 4.20 -3.24 -10.91
CA TYR A 103 2.84 -3.65 -10.61
C TYR A 103 2.35 -4.59 -11.70
N TYR A 104 1.90 -5.79 -11.33
CA TYR A 104 1.42 -6.78 -12.29
C TYR A 104 0.06 -7.34 -11.87
N CYS A 105 -0.76 -7.69 -12.87
CA CYS A 105 -2.02 -8.39 -12.66
C CYS A 105 -1.77 -9.89 -12.52
N PRO A 106 -2.23 -10.55 -11.44
CA PRO A 106 -1.92 -11.96 -11.20
C PRO A 106 -2.82 -12.95 -11.96
N GLY A 107 -3.87 -12.50 -12.67
CA GLY A 107 -4.98 -13.37 -13.04
C GLY A 107 -5.17 -13.61 -14.54
N ARG A 108 -5.61 -14.84 -14.85
CA ARG A 108 -6.50 -15.14 -15.99
C ARG A 108 -7.94 -14.84 -15.57
N PRO A 109 -8.69 -13.99 -16.28
CA PRO A 109 -10.12 -13.87 -16.06
C PRO A 109 -10.78 -15.26 -16.16
N GLN A 110 -11.76 -15.54 -15.31
CA GLN A 110 -12.34 -16.89 -15.17
C GLN A 110 -13.02 -17.44 -16.45
N TYR A 111 -13.28 -16.58 -17.43
CA TYR A 111 -13.95 -16.90 -18.69
C TYR A 111 -13.08 -16.64 -19.92
N ASP A 112 -11.81 -16.29 -19.70
CA ASP A 112 -10.88 -15.95 -20.78
C ASP A 112 -9.70 -16.91 -20.70
N GLU A 113 -9.43 -17.62 -21.79
CA GLU A 113 -8.29 -18.51 -21.86
C GLU A 113 -6.98 -17.70 -21.79
N ASP A 114 -7.01 -16.39 -22.09
CA ASP A 114 -5.84 -15.55 -22.09
C ASP A 114 -5.50 -14.90 -20.73
N PHE A 115 -4.22 -14.93 -20.39
CA PHE A 115 -3.69 -14.25 -19.22
C PHE A 115 -3.77 -12.73 -19.42
N CYS A 116 -4.24 -11.98 -18.40
CA CYS A 116 -4.42 -10.54 -18.52
C CYS A 116 -3.13 -9.81 -18.94
N GLY A 117 -1.98 -10.23 -18.38
CA GLY A 117 -0.66 -9.73 -18.79
C GLY A 117 -0.39 -8.26 -18.47
N TYR A 118 -1.25 -7.60 -17.69
CA TYR A 118 -1.05 -6.19 -17.38
C TYR A 118 0.14 -5.99 -16.43
N GLU A 119 1.08 -5.15 -16.84
CA GLU A 119 2.23 -4.71 -16.05
C GLU A 119 2.40 -3.19 -16.18
N SER A 120 2.83 -2.53 -15.10
CA SER A 120 3.13 -1.09 -15.08
C SER A 120 4.19 -0.78 -14.03
N SER A 121 5.07 0.18 -14.28
CA SER A 121 6.03 0.69 -13.27
C SER A 121 5.35 1.61 -12.25
N ASP A 122 4.30 2.31 -12.65
CA ASP A 122 3.57 3.25 -11.82
C ASP A 122 2.05 3.00 -11.86
N VAL A 123 1.38 3.21 -10.73
CA VAL A 123 -0.08 3.11 -10.63
C VAL A 123 -0.61 4.19 -9.69
N GLN A 124 -1.73 4.81 -10.07
CA GLN A 124 -2.43 5.72 -9.18
C GLN A 124 -3.00 4.94 -7.99
N ARG A 125 -2.37 5.10 -6.83
CA ARG A 125 -2.86 4.52 -5.57
C ARG A 125 -4.09 5.28 -5.07
N ILE A 126 -4.97 4.52 -4.42
CA ILE A 126 -6.23 5.03 -3.85
C ILE A 126 -5.96 5.47 -2.41
N PRO A 127 -6.44 6.63 -1.95
CA PRO A 127 -6.30 7.03 -0.56
C PRO A 127 -6.82 5.97 0.41
N TRP A 128 -6.04 5.70 1.46
CA TRP A 128 -6.38 4.71 2.48
C TRP A 128 -7.51 5.21 3.40
N ARG A 129 -8.45 4.32 3.71
CA ARG A 129 -9.58 4.54 4.63
C ARG A 129 -9.27 3.90 5.97
N LEU A 130 -9.36 4.69 7.05
CA LEU A 130 -9.03 4.24 8.41
C LEU A 130 -10.21 3.56 9.13
N SER A 131 -11.44 3.84 8.70
CA SER A 131 -12.70 3.31 9.23
C SER A 131 -13.84 3.58 8.24
#